data_AF-A0A2Z5MXF6-F1
#
_entry.id   AF-A0A2Z5MXF6-F1
#
_cell.length_a   1.000
_cell.length_b   1.000
_cell.length_c   1.000
_cell.angle_alpha   90.00
_cell.angle_beta   90.00
_cell.angle_gamma   90.00
#
_symmetry.space_group_name_H-M   'P 1'
#
loop_
_entity.id
_entity.type
_entity.pdbx_description
1 polymer ?
#
loop_
_entity_poly.entity_id
_entity_poly.type
_entity_poly.pdbx_seq_one_letter_code
_entity_poly.pdbx_strand_id
1 'polypeptide(L)'
;MERFKPGMGCCRVAREQVELCCGHAQQLACATAALAERFDVAPDQSGRLLADLIATFPDRIGVFLAEAQRVGRVDAFNVTAARMCAALSTKAERHAFRDQIVGQLCAADLSAFDERMTAEWRRLRGK
;
A
#
# COMPACT_ATOMS: atom_id res chain seq x y z
N MET A 1 9.89 16.28 6.86
CA MET A 1 8.48 16.02 7.18
C MET A 1 8.39 14.58 7.67
N GLU A 2 7.95 14.35 8.90
CA GLU A 2 7.69 12.99 9.39
C GLU A 2 6.56 12.37 8.54
N ARG A 3 6.67 11.09 8.22
CA ARG A 3 5.80 10.37 7.27
C ARG A 3 4.98 9.33 8.02
N PHE A 4 3.93 8.80 7.38
CA PHE A 4 3.12 7.69 7.90
C PHE A 4 4.01 6.53 8.36
N LYS A 5 3.76 6.04 9.57
CA LYS A 5 4.33 4.82 10.13
C LYS A 5 3.18 3.95 10.68
N PRO A 6 3.39 2.63 10.83
CA PRO A 6 2.43 1.78 11.51
C PRO A 6 2.08 2.34 12.90
N GLY A 7 0.77 2.43 13.20
CA GLY A 7 0.26 2.96 14.47
C GLY A 7 0.17 4.49 14.58
N MET A 8 0.57 5.26 13.56
CA MET A 8 0.40 6.73 13.56
C MET A 8 -1.03 7.15 13.24
N GLY A 9 -1.58 8.08 14.03
CA GLY A 9 -2.85 8.74 13.75
C GLY A 9 -2.73 9.99 12.86
N CYS A 10 -1.54 10.52 12.59
CA CYS A 10 -1.38 11.70 11.74
C CYS A 10 -0.02 11.74 11.02
N CYS A 11 0.03 12.33 9.83
CA CYS A 11 1.29 12.62 9.14
C CYS A 11 2.16 13.66 9.88
N ARG A 12 1.62 14.37 10.86
CA ARG A 12 2.36 15.26 11.76
C ARG A 12 2.25 14.78 13.20
N VAL A 13 3.31 14.14 13.70
CA VAL A 13 3.38 13.62 15.08
C VAL A 13 3.13 14.71 16.12
N ALA A 14 3.64 15.93 15.89
CA ALA A 14 3.38 17.06 16.78
C ALA A 14 1.90 17.39 16.96
N ARG A 15 1.04 17.11 15.96
CA ARG A 15 -0.41 17.30 16.08
C ARG A 15 -1.07 16.16 16.85
N GLU A 16 -0.56 14.95 16.70
CA GLU A 16 -1.02 13.78 17.46
C GLU A 16 -0.74 13.93 18.95
N GLN A 17 0.44 14.47 19.30
CA GLN A 17 0.83 14.74 20.69
C GLN A 17 -0.07 15.75 21.42
N VAL A 18 -0.84 16.56 20.68
CA VAL A 18 -1.78 17.55 21.23
C VAL A 18 -3.23 17.25 20.86
N GLU A 19 -3.53 16.01 20.46
CA GLU A 19 -4.88 15.53 20.11
C GLU A 19 -5.56 16.29 18.94
N LEU A 20 -4.76 16.91 18.06
CA LEU A 20 -5.21 17.63 16.86
C LEU A 20 -5.01 16.82 15.58
N CYS A 21 -5.11 15.48 15.68
CA CYS A 21 -5.01 14.59 14.53
C CYS A 21 -5.99 15.01 13.41
N CYS A 22 -5.50 14.97 12.18
CA CYS A 22 -6.37 15.14 11.02
C CYS A 22 -7.42 14.01 10.99
N GLY A 23 -8.62 14.27 10.47
CA GLY A 23 -9.60 13.20 10.24
C GLY A 23 -9.12 12.18 9.20
N HIS A 24 -9.70 10.98 9.21
CA HIS A 24 -9.29 9.85 8.36
C HIS A 24 -9.20 10.20 6.86
N ALA A 25 -10.18 10.93 6.32
CA ALA A 25 -10.17 11.36 4.91
C ALA A 25 -8.98 12.26 4.58
N GLN A 26 -8.62 13.17 5.49
CA GLN A 26 -7.49 14.08 5.32
C GLN A 26 -6.16 13.34 5.45
N GLN A 27 -6.07 12.36 6.36
CA GLN A 27 -4.90 11.48 6.47
C GLN A 27 -4.68 10.70 5.18
N LEU A 28 -5.74 10.11 4.62
CA LEU A 28 -5.68 9.37 3.36
C LEU A 28 -5.25 10.27 2.20
N ALA A 29 -5.79 11.49 2.10
CA ALA A 29 -5.37 12.46 1.09
C ALA A 29 -3.88 12.80 1.20
N CYS A 30 -3.37 13.02 2.42
CA CYS A 30 -1.94 13.23 2.65
C CYS A 30 -1.09 12.01 2.29
N ALA A 31 -1.58 10.79 2.56
CA ALA A 31 -0.91 9.55 2.20
C ALA A 31 -0.76 9.40 0.69
N THR A 32 -1.85 9.61 -0.05
CA THR A 32 -1.86 9.56 -1.52
C THR A 32 -0.92 10.60 -2.12
N ALA A 33 -0.95 11.84 -1.63
CA ALA A 33 -0.06 12.90 -2.10
C ALA A 33 1.43 12.57 -1.83
N ALA A 34 1.74 12.05 -0.64
CA ALA A 34 3.11 11.65 -0.29
C ALA A 34 3.60 10.45 -1.12
N LEU A 35 2.69 9.53 -1.48
CA LEU A 35 2.99 8.41 -2.36
C LEU A 35 3.27 8.89 -3.79
N ALA A 36 2.43 9.78 -4.32
CA ALA A 36 2.60 10.41 -5.63
C ALA A 36 3.97 11.10 -5.75
N GLU A 37 4.29 11.99 -4.80
CA GLU A 37 5.59 12.67 -4.72
C GLU A 37 6.74 11.66 -4.67
N ARG A 38 6.58 10.56 -3.91
CA ARG A 38 7.63 9.55 -3.82
C ARG A 38 7.84 8.80 -5.13
N PHE A 39 6.78 8.49 -5.86
CA PHE A 39 6.89 7.87 -7.18
C PHE A 39 7.63 8.75 -8.18
N ASP A 40 7.48 10.07 -8.07
CA ASP A 40 8.17 11.04 -8.95
C ASP A 40 9.65 11.22 -8.56
N VAL A 41 9.94 11.38 -7.27
CA VAL A 41 11.27 11.82 -6.81
C VAL A 41 12.21 10.65 -6.48
N ALA A 42 11.69 9.54 -5.97
CA ALA A 42 12.51 8.38 -5.57
C ALA A 42 11.71 7.07 -5.68
N PRO A 43 11.42 6.60 -6.91
CA PRO A 43 10.58 5.42 -7.15
C PRO A 43 11.12 4.15 -6.48
N ASP A 44 12.44 3.97 -6.41
CA ASP A 44 13.08 2.81 -5.75
C ASP A 44 12.82 2.77 -4.25
N GLN A 45 12.50 3.92 -3.64
CA GLN A 45 12.19 4.05 -2.21
C GLN A 45 10.68 4.06 -1.94
N SER A 46 9.85 4.00 -2.98
CA SER A 46 8.39 4.02 -2.86
C SER A 46 7.85 2.78 -2.14
N GLY A 47 8.52 1.63 -2.32
CA GLY A 47 8.06 0.37 -1.76
C GLY A 47 7.95 0.35 -0.24
N ARG A 48 8.86 1.02 0.48
CA ARG A 48 8.78 1.11 1.96
C ARG A 48 7.61 1.98 2.39
N LEU A 49 7.46 3.15 1.78
CA LEU A 49 6.34 4.04 2.09
C LEU A 49 5.01 3.35 1.79
N LEU A 50 4.90 2.68 0.65
CA LEU A 50 3.68 1.96 0.28
C LEU A 50 3.36 0.83 1.27
N ALA A 51 4.36 0.10 1.77
CA ALA A 51 4.14 -0.91 2.80
C ALA A 51 3.60 -0.29 4.10
N ASP A 52 4.18 0.83 4.55
CA ASP A 52 3.69 1.57 5.73
C ASP A 52 2.24 2.05 5.50
N LEU A 53 1.93 2.57 4.32
CA LEU A 53 0.59 3.04 3.96
C LEU A 53 -0.45 1.91 3.91
N ILE A 54 -0.11 0.75 3.35
CA ILE A 54 -0.99 -0.43 3.33
C ILE A 54 -1.26 -0.91 4.76
N ALA A 55 -0.25 -0.88 5.64
CA ALA A 55 -0.42 -1.25 7.04
C ALA A 55 -1.29 -0.24 7.81
N THR A 56 -1.17 1.06 7.51
CA THR A 56 -1.99 2.11 8.14
C THR A 56 -3.43 2.14 7.62
N PHE A 57 -3.64 1.87 6.32
CA PHE A 57 -4.95 1.96 5.66
C PHE A 57 -5.33 0.66 4.92
N PRO A 58 -5.55 -0.45 5.65
CA PRO A 58 -5.74 -1.77 5.05
C PRO A 58 -7.03 -1.92 4.24
N ASP A 59 -8.02 -1.04 4.44
CA ASP A 59 -9.30 -0.98 3.70
C ASP A 59 -9.28 0.00 2.51
N ARG A 60 -8.14 0.65 2.23
CA ARG A 60 -8.00 1.70 1.20
C ARG A 60 -6.92 1.40 0.17
N ILE A 61 -6.56 0.13 0.00
CA ILE A 61 -5.48 -0.28 -0.92
C ILE A 61 -5.75 0.19 -2.35
N GLY A 62 -7.02 0.13 -2.77
CA GLY A 62 -7.45 0.61 -4.10
C GLY A 62 -7.10 2.07 -4.38
N VAL A 63 -7.03 2.94 -3.37
CA VAL A 63 -6.65 4.35 -3.55
C VAL A 63 -5.18 4.48 -3.93
N PHE A 64 -4.30 3.67 -3.34
CA PHE A 64 -2.88 3.65 -3.67
C PHE A 64 -2.63 3.03 -5.05
N LEU A 65 -3.43 2.05 -5.45
CA LEU A 65 -3.39 1.51 -6.80
C LEU A 65 -3.79 2.55 -7.84
N ALA A 66 -4.92 3.24 -7.64
CA ALA A 66 -5.37 4.30 -8.55
C ALA A 66 -4.30 5.39 -8.74
N GLU A 67 -3.61 5.75 -7.65
CA GLU A 67 -2.49 6.69 -7.72
C GLU A 67 -1.31 6.12 -8.53
N ALA A 68 -0.92 4.87 -8.27
CA ALA A 68 0.14 4.20 -9.03
C ALA A 68 -0.20 4.10 -10.53
N GLN A 69 -1.47 3.88 -10.89
CA GLN A 69 -1.94 3.92 -12.28
C GLN A 69 -1.80 5.31 -12.88
N ARG A 70 -2.23 6.35 -12.15
CA ARG A 70 -2.15 7.75 -12.59
C ARG A 70 -0.72 8.17 -12.94
N VAL A 71 0.28 7.69 -12.21
CA VAL A 71 1.70 8.00 -12.45
C VAL A 71 2.47 6.94 -13.23
N GLY A 72 1.79 5.90 -13.75
CA GLY A 72 2.44 4.83 -14.54
C GLY A 72 3.43 3.97 -13.75
N ARG A 73 3.19 3.76 -12.44
CA ARG A 73 4.04 2.98 -11.50
C ARG A 73 3.34 1.74 -10.95
N VAL A 74 2.43 1.14 -11.72
CA VAL A 74 1.69 -0.08 -11.32
C VAL A 74 2.64 -1.23 -10.96
N ASP A 75 3.76 -1.39 -11.68
CA ASP A 75 4.77 -2.40 -11.36
C ASP A 75 5.33 -2.25 -9.94
N ALA A 76 5.73 -1.02 -9.57
CA ALA A 76 6.26 -0.74 -8.24
C ALA A 76 5.21 -1.00 -7.14
N PHE A 77 3.95 -0.66 -7.42
CA PHE A 77 2.83 -1.01 -6.55
C PHE A 77 2.69 -2.53 -6.40
N ASN A 78 2.65 -3.27 -7.51
CA ASN A 78 2.45 -4.71 -7.53
C ASN A 78 3.53 -5.46 -6.76
N VAL A 79 4.80 -5.05 -6.84
CA VAL A 79 5.90 -5.66 -6.07
C VAL A 79 5.62 -5.58 -4.56
N THR A 80 5.29 -4.40 -4.04
CA THR A 80 5.05 -4.24 -2.59
C THR A 80 3.72 -4.83 -2.17
N ALA A 81 2.64 -4.62 -2.94
CA ALA A 81 1.31 -5.12 -2.62
C ALA A 81 1.28 -6.65 -2.56
N ALA A 82 1.96 -7.33 -3.50
CA ALA A 82 2.05 -8.79 -3.50
C ALA A 82 2.76 -9.32 -2.24
N ARG A 83 3.83 -8.65 -1.80
CA ARG A 83 4.54 -9.01 -0.56
C ARG A 83 3.69 -8.81 0.68
N MET A 84 2.99 -7.68 0.77
CA MET A 84 2.07 -7.40 1.87
C MET A 84 0.94 -8.42 1.94
N CYS A 85 0.32 -8.72 0.80
CA CYS A 85 -0.74 -9.71 0.70
C CYS A 85 -0.22 -11.11 1.09
N ALA A 86 0.93 -11.54 0.58
CA ALA A 86 1.52 -12.84 0.91
C ALA A 86 1.82 -13.02 2.41
N ALA A 87 2.14 -11.92 3.11
CA ALA A 87 2.43 -11.93 4.55
C ALA A 87 1.18 -12.09 5.43
N LEU A 88 -0.02 -11.83 4.91
CA LEU A 88 -1.28 -12.01 5.65
C LEU A 88 -1.48 -13.49 6.00
N SER A 89 -1.94 -13.74 7.22
CA SER A 89 -1.99 -15.08 7.81
C SER A 89 -3.07 -15.94 7.17
N THR A 90 -4.28 -15.39 7.01
CA THR A 90 -5.44 -16.15 6.59
C THR A 90 -5.75 -16.01 5.10
N LYS A 91 -6.40 -17.02 4.53
CA LYS A 91 -6.90 -16.97 3.15
C LYS A 91 -7.93 -15.84 2.98
N ALA A 92 -8.77 -15.60 3.99
CA ALA A 92 -9.79 -14.56 3.96
C ALA A 92 -9.18 -13.16 3.87
N GLU A 93 -8.16 -12.86 4.67
CA GLU A 93 -7.44 -11.57 4.61
C GLU A 93 -6.79 -11.36 3.23
N ARG A 94 -6.17 -12.40 2.65
CA ARG A 94 -5.57 -12.32 1.31
C ARG A 94 -6.61 -12.07 0.22
N HIS A 95 -7.78 -12.71 0.32
CA HIS A 95 -8.88 -12.46 -0.61
C HIS A 95 -9.43 -11.04 -0.45
N ALA A 96 -9.69 -10.58 0.78
CA ALA A 96 -10.16 -9.22 1.04
C ALA A 96 -9.17 -8.14 0.55
N PHE A 97 -7.86 -8.40 0.63
CA PHE A 97 -6.84 -7.56 0.01
C PHE A 97 -7.01 -7.54 -1.52
N ARG A 98 -7.07 -8.71 -2.14
CA ARG A 98 -7.15 -8.87 -3.61
C ARG A 98 -8.43 -8.25 -4.18
N ASP A 99 -9.55 -8.37 -3.49
CA ASP A 99 -10.84 -7.85 -3.93
C ASP A 99 -10.84 -6.32 -4.05
N GLN A 100 -9.98 -5.62 -3.30
CA GLN A 100 -9.82 -4.16 -3.42
C GLN A 100 -9.15 -3.73 -4.73
N ILE A 101 -8.40 -4.61 -5.41
CA ILE A 101 -7.57 -4.28 -6.58
C ILE A 101 -7.98 -4.99 -7.86
N VAL A 102 -8.67 -6.14 -7.78
CA VAL A 102 -8.97 -7.01 -8.94
C VAL A 102 -9.74 -6.31 -10.06
N GLY A 103 -10.68 -5.41 -9.72
CA GLY A 103 -11.48 -4.68 -10.71
C GLY A 103 -10.80 -3.46 -11.33
N GLN A 104 -9.62 -3.10 -10.84
CA GLN A 104 -8.87 -1.92 -11.29
C GLN A 104 -7.64 -2.30 -12.12
N LEU A 105 -7.06 -3.48 -11.90
CA LEU A 105 -5.91 -3.97 -12.68
C LEU A 105 -6.35 -4.51 -14.05
N CYS A 106 -5.50 -4.33 -15.05
CA CYS A 106 -5.65 -5.08 -16.29
C CYS A 106 -5.30 -6.56 -16.06
N ALA A 107 -5.70 -7.44 -16.99
CA ALA A 107 -5.47 -8.88 -16.85
C ALA A 107 -3.98 -9.25 -16.69
N ALA A 108 -3.08 -8.54 -17.39
CA ALA A 108 -1.64 -8.78 -17.30
C ALA A 108 -1.07 -8.40 -15.93
N ASP A 109 -1.44 -7.22 -15.41
CA ASP A 109 -0.98 -6.75 -14.09
C ASP A 109 -1.52 -7.62 -12.95
N LEU A 110 -2.78 -8.07 -13.08
CA LEU A 110 -3.39 -8.98 -12.11
C LEU A 110 -2.68 -10.33 -12.10
N SER A 111 -2.35 -10.89 -13.27
CA SER A 111 -1.55 -12.12 -13.36
C SER A 111 -0.19 -11.95 -12.71
N ALA A 112 0.51 -10.84 -13.01
CA ALA A 112 1.81 -10.53 -12.42
C ALA A 112 1.74 -10.38 -10.89
N PHE A 113 0.67 -9.78 -10.37
CA PHE A 113 0.42 -9.70 -8.93
C PHE A 113 0.23 -11.10 -8.32
N ASP A 114 -0.64 -11.93 -8.90
CA ASP A 114 -0.97 -13.26 -8.38
C ASP A 114 0.26 -14.20 -8.37
N GLU A 115 1.10 -14.13 -9.42
CA GLU A 115 2.37 -14.86 -9.50
C GLU A 115 3.35 -14.43 -8.40
N ARG A 116 3.56 -13.12 -8.23
CA ARG A 116 4.46 -12.57 -7.20
C ARG A 116 3.98 -12.92 -5.79
N MET A 117 2.67 -12.80 -5.55
CA MET A 117 2.06 -13.12 -4.26
C MET A 117 2.24 -14.60 -3.94
N THR A 118 1.99 -15.48 -4.91
CA THR A 118 2.16 -16.93 -4.75
C THR A 118 3.63 -17.30 -4.48
N ALA A 119 4.56 -16.73 -5.23
CA ALA A 119 5.99 -16.95 -5.03
C ALA A 119 6.46 -16.50 -3.63
N GLU A 120 6.03 -15.32 -3.19
CA GLU A 120 6.36 -14.80 -1.87
C GLU A 120 5.71 -15.61 -0.75
N TRP A 121 4.45 -16.02 -0.92
CA TRP A 121 3.76 -16.86 0.06
C TRP A 121 4.48 -18.19 0.25
N ARG A 122 4.92 -18.82 -0.85
CA ARG A 122 5.77 -20.02 -0.81
C ARG A 122 7.10 -19.74 -0.13
N ARG A 123 7.75 -18.59 -0.36
CA ARG A 123 8.99 -18.22 0.33
C ARG A 123 8.80 -18.07 1.84
N LEU A 124 7.67 -17.51 2.28
CA LEU A 124 7.35 -17.27 3.70
C LEU A 124 6.88 -18.52 4.45
N ARG A 125 6.41 -19.55 3.74
CA ARG A 125 5.81 -20.77 4.31
C ARG A 125 6.49 -22.07 3.89
N GLY A 126 7.41 -22.01 2.93
CA GLY A 126 8.30 -23.09 2.54
C GLY A 126 9.34 -23.31 3.61
N LYS A 127 8.95 -24.07 4.64
CA LYS A 127 9.83 -24.96 5.38
C LYS A 127 9.50 -26.37 4.96
#